data_AF-A0A0S8DY24-F1
#
_entry.id   AF-A0A0S8DY24-F1
#
_cell.length_a   1.000
_cell.length_b   1.000
_cell.length_c   1.000
_cell.angle_alpha   90.00
_cell.angle_beta   90.00
_cell.angle_gamma   90.00
#
_symmetry.space_group_name_H-M   'P 1'
#
loop_
_entity.id
_entity.type
_entity.pdbx_description
1 polymer ?
#
loop_
_entity_poly.entity_id
_entity_poly.type
_entity_poly.pdbx_seq_one_letter_code
_entity_poly.pdbx_strand_id
1 'polypeptide(L)'
;MVMYTSTTLPVWECRMRFVRHILIGIVIGAVIGLWFGYNLGRERPILSNPFSDSRLQERAKDTAEESLKDTKRVLRDQLKE
;
A
#
# COMPACT_ATOMS: atom_id res chain seq x y z
N MET A 1 22.91 -44.52 7.72
CA MET A 1 22.56 -43.24 8.38
C MET A 1 22.98 -42.11 7.45
N VAL A 2 22.08 -41.68 6.55
CA VAL A 2 22.37 -40.61 5.58
C VAL A 2 21.88 -39.31 6.20
N MET A 3 22.82 -38.49 6.69
CA MET A 3 22.53 -37.14 7.16
C MET A 3 22.32 -36.22 5.94
N TYR A 4 21.06 -35.92 5.64
CA TYR A 4 20.67 -34.79 4.79
C TYR A 4 20.37 -33.60 5.68
N THR A 5 21.40 -32.88 6.13
CA THR A 5 21.20 -31.64 6.91
C THR A 5 22.18 -30.56 6.46
N SER A 6 21.92 -29.97 5.31
CA SER A 6 22.36 -28.60 5.02
C SER A 6 21.48 -28.04 3.90
N THR A 7 20.34 -27.49 4.29
CA THR A 7 19.58 -26.57 3.43
C THR A 7 20.37 -25.28 3.29
N THR A 8 21.42 -25.30 2.45
CA THR A 8 21.96 -24.07 1.89
C THR A 8 20.86 -23.48 1.01
N LEU A 9 20.08 -22.56 1.59
CA LEU A 9 19.05 -21.86 0.83
C LEU A 9 19.72 -21.20 -0.38
N PRO A 10 19.24 -21.45 -1.61
CA PRO A 10 19.86 -20.89 -2.80
C PRO A 10 20.00 -19.37 -2.67
N VAL A 11 21.05 -18.80 -3.25
CA VAL A 11 21.27 -17.33 -3.26
C VAL A 11 20.05 -16.54 -3.74
N TRP A 12 19.22 -17.15 -4.60
CA TRP A 12 17.96 -16.61 -5.09
C TRP A 12 16.88 -16.49 -3.99
N GLU A 13 16.77 -17.46 -3.06
CA GLU A 13 15.91 -17.38 -1.87
C GLU A 13 16.35 -16.28 -0.89
N CYS A 14 17.66 -16.06 -0.71
CA CYS A 14 18.15 -14.94 0.10
C CYS A 14 17.79 -13.60 -0.53
N ARG A 15 17.95 -13.48 -1.85
CA ARG A 15 17.63 -12.26 -2.61
C ARG A 15 16.14 -11.93 -2.56
N MET A 16 15.26 -12.91 -2.76
CA MET A 16 13.80 -12.72 -2.68
C MET A 16 13.36 -12.30 -1.28
N ARG A 17 13.95 -12.88 -0.23
CA ARG A 17 13.67 -12.49 1.16
C ARG A 17 14.09 -11.05 1.44
N PHE A 18 15.23 -10.61 0.94
CA PHE A 18 15.69 -9.23 1.11
C PHE A 18 14.77 -8.22 0.42
N VAL A 19 14.40 -8.47 -0.84
CA VAL A 19 13.46 -7.60 -1.58
C VAL A 19 12.11 -7.51 -0.86
N ARG A 20 11.63 -8.63 -0.31
CA ARG A 20 10.39 -8.64 0.48
C ARG A 20 10.49 -7.75 1.72
N HIS A 21 11.61 -7.80 2.45
CA HIS A 21 11.80 -6.94 3.62
C HIS A 21 11.90 -5.46 3.24
N ILE A 22 12.57 -5.14 2.13
CA ILE A 22 12.60 -3.76 1.61
C ILE A 22 11.20 -3.28 1.26
N LEU A 23 10.41 -4.08 0.54
CA LEU A 23 9.04 -3.72 0.19
C LEU A 23 8.18 -3.45 1.44
N ILE A 24 8.28 -4.33 2.45
CA ILE A 24 7.57 -4.13 3.72
C ILE A 24 8.05 -2.85 4.41
N GLY A 25 9.36 -2.60 4.44
CA GLY A 25 9.94 -1.38 5.00
C GLY A 25 9.48 -0.12 4.27
N ILE A 26 9.39 -0.16 2.95
CA ILE A 26 8.87 0.95 2.12
C ILE A 26 7.40 1.21 2.46
N VAL A 27 6.56 0.16 2.55
CA VAL A 27 5.15 0.32 2.88
C VAL A 27 4.98 0.92 4.28
N ILE A 28 5.71 0.41 5.27
CA ILE A 28 5.67 0.93 6.64
C ILE A 28 6.17 2.39 6.67
N GLY A 29 7.29 2.68 6.01
CA GLY A 29 7.84 4.02 5.91
C GLY A 29 6.92 5.00 5.20
N ALA A 30 6.21 4.56 4.16
CA ALA A 30 5.23 5.37 3.45
C ALA A 30 4.00 5.69 4.33
N VAL A 31 3.48 4.70 5.06
CA VAL A 31 2.35 4.92 5.98
C VAL A 31 2.74 5.91 7.09
N ILE A 32 3.89 5.70 7.72
CA ILE A 32 4.40 6.58 8.79
C ILE A 32 4.70 7.97 8.20
N GLY A 33 5.42 8.04 7.10
CA GLY A 33 5.81 9.30 6.44
C GLY A 33 4.60 10.11 6.01
N LEU A 34 3.57 9.47 5.44
CA LEU A 34 2.33 10.14 5.06
C LEU A 34 1.55 10.63 6.30
N TRP A 35 1.52 9.84 7.37
CA TRP A 35 0.90 10.24 8.64
C TRP A 35 1.57 11.50 9.21
N PHE A 36 2.90 11.48 9.35
CA PHE A 36 3.66 12.62 9.88
C PHE A 36 3.61 13.83 8.95
N GLY A 37 3.80 13.63 7.64
CA GLY A 37 3.75 14.71 6.65
C GLY A 37 2.40 15.41 6.59
N TYR A 38 1.30 14.65 6.65
CA TYR A 38 -0.05 15.22 6.68
C TYR A 38 -0.31 16.05 7.95
N ASN A 39 0.12 15.55 9.12
CA ASN A 39 -0.11 16.23 10.39
C ASN A 39 0.77 17.49 10.55
N LEU A 40 2.06 17.42 10.16
CA LEU A 40 2.98 18.57 10.21
C LEU A 40 2.56 19.70 9.26
N GLY A 41 2.08 19.38 8.06
CA GLY A 41 1.66 20.39 7.08
C GLY A 41 0.37 21.14 7.43
N ARG A 42 -0.37 20.72 8.46
CA ARG A 42 -1.68 21.27 8.84
C ARG A 42 -1.72 21.85 10.26
N GLU A 43 -0.56 22.03 10.91
CA GLU A 43 -0.41 22.49 12.30
C GLU A 43 -1.32 21.74 13.29
N ARG A 44 -1.63 20.48 13.00
CA ARG A 44 -2.47 19.63 13.85
C ARG A 44 -1.59 18.78 14.76
N PRO A 45 -2.08 18.38 15.96
CA PRO A 45 -1.31 17.52 16.84
C PRO A 45 -0.90 16.24 16.11
N ILE A 46 0.38 15.86 16.15
CA ILE A 46 0.99 14.69 15.49
C ILE A 46 0.26 13.35 15.71
N LEU A 47 -0.48 13.22 16.81
CA LEU A 47 -1.27 12.04 17.17
C LEU A 47 -2.73 12.10 16.70
N SER A 48 -3.15 13.19 16.06
CA SER A 48 -4.48 13.31 15.48
C SER A 48 -4.57 12.36 14.28
N ASN A 49 -5.65 11.59 14.20
CA ASN A 49 -5.88 10.72 13.06
C ASN A 49 -6.01 11.59 11.78
N PRO A 50 -5.08 11.48 10.80
CA PRO A 50 -5.11 12.29 9.59
C PRO A 50 -6.37 12.06 8.75
N PHE A 51 -7.07 10.94 8.98
CA PHE A 51 -8.30 10.56 8.30
C PHE A 51 -9.59 10.94 9.05
N SER A 52 -9.51 11.68 10.16
CA SER A 52 -10.70 12.11 10.90
C SER A 52 -11.43 13.27 10.24
N ASP A 53 -10.78 13.99 9.32
CA ASP A 53 -11.39 15.12 8.63
C ASP A 53 -12.33 14.61 7.53
N SER A 54 -13.62 14.91 7.69
CA SER A 54 -14.70 14.45 6.81
C SER A 54 -14.45 14.81 5.34
N ARG A 55 -13.79 15.96 5.09
CA ARG A 55 -13.50 16.42 3.71
C ARG A 55 -12.48 15.55 2.99
N LEU A 56 -11.47 15.02 3.70
CA LEU A 56 -10.50 14.10 3.10
C LEU A 56 -11.22 12.79 2.72
N GLN A 57 -12.01 12.26 3.65
CA GLN A 57 -12.73 11.01 3.44
C GLN A 57 -13.75 11.12 2.30
N GLU A 58 -14.45 12.25 2.20
CA GLU A 58 -15.38 12.56 1.11
C GLU A 58 -14.66 12.62 -0.24
N ARG A 59 -13.54 13.34 -0.35
CA ARG A 59 -12.77 13.38 -1.60
C ARG A 59 -12.20 12.02 -1.99
N ALA A 60 -11.71 11.24 -1.02
CA ALA A 60 -11.22 9.90 -1.29
C ALA A 60 -12.36 8.97 -1.78
N LYS A 61 -13.56 9.11 -1.23
CA LYS A 61 -14.76 8.39 -1.69
C LYS A 61 -15.16 8.83 -3.10
N ASP A 62 -15.23 10.13 -3.37
CA ASP A 62 -15.62 10.64 -4.69
C ASP A 62 -14.68 10.14 -5.79
N THR A 63 -13.36 10.23 -5.56
CA THR A 63 -12.35 9.72 -6.50
C THR A 63 -12.43 8.19 -6.67
N ALA A 64 -12.73 7.46 -5.59
CA ALA A 64 -12.91 6.01 -5.66
C ALA A 64 -14.17 5.63 -6.45
N GLU A 65 -15.30 6.31 -6.23
CA GLU A 65 -16.53 6.10 -6.98
C GLU A 65 -16.38 6.43 -8.46
N GLU A 66 -15.66 7.50 -8.79
CA GLU A 66 -15.35 7.88 -10.17
C GLU A 66 -14.52 6.81 -10.85
N SER A 67 -13.43 6.37 -10.21
CA SER A 67 -12.57 5.29 -10.72
C SER A 67 -13.34 3.97 -10.91
N LEU A 68 -14.25 3.64 -9.99
CA LEU A 68 -15.11 2.45 -10.09
C LEU A 68 -16.13 2.58 -11.23
N LYS A 69 -16.71 3.77 -11.44
CA LYS A 69 -17.63 4.03 -12.54
C LYS A 69 -16.94 3.91 -13.89
N ASP A 70 -15.75 4.46 -14.04
CA ASP A 70 -14.96 4.36 -15.27
C ASP A 70 -14.56 2.92 -15.55
N THR A 71 -14.07 2.21 -14.53
CA THR A 71 -13.76 0.77 -14.64
C THR A 71 -14.99 -0.03 -15.06
N LYS A 72 -16.16 0.25 -14.48
CA LYS A 72 -17.42 -0.42 -14.80
C LYS A 72 -17.93 -0.09 -16.20
N ARG A 73 -17.67 1.12 -16.70
CA ARG A 73 -17.98 1.52 -18.08
C ARG A 73 -17.11 0.75 -19.06
N VAL A 74 -15.79 0.76 -18.86
CA VAL A 74 -14.84 0.05 -19.72
C VAL A 74 -15.13 -1.45 -19.75
N LEU A 75 -15.41 -2.08 -18.59
CA LEU A 75 -15.80 -3.49 -18.54
C LEU A 75 -17.10 -3.78 -19.29
N ARG A 76 -18.08 -2.87 -19.23
CA ARG A 76 -19.38 -3.06 -19.90
C ARG A 76 -19.25 -2.91 -21.40
N ASP A 77 -18.42 -2.00 -21.87
CA ASP A 77 -18.18 -1.80 -23.30
C ASP A 77 -17.43 -2.99 -23.89
N GLN A 78 -16.45 -3.55 -23.16
CA GLN A 78 -15.76 -4.79 -23.53
C GLN A 78 -16.65 -6.05 -23.56
N LEU A 79 -17.76 -6.07 -22.81
CA LEU A 79 -18.73 -7.18 -22.81
C LEU A 79 -19.82 -7.04 -23.89
N LYS A 80 -19.88 -5.90 -24.58
CA LYS A 80 -20.82 -5.63 -25.68
C LYS A 80 -20.20 -5.79 -27.07
N GLU A 81 -18.88 -5.84 -27.17
CA GLU A 81 -18.14 -6.39 -28.32
C GLU A 81 -18.15 -7.92 -28.30
#